data_AF-A0A0R2HPN7-F1
#
_entry.id   AF-A0A0R2HPN7-F1
#
_cell.length_a   1.000
_cell.length_b   1.000
_cell.length_c   1.000
_cell.angle_alpha   90.00
_cell.angle_beta   90.00
_cell.angle_gamma   90.00
#
_symmetry.space_group_name_H-M   'P 1'
#
loop_
_entity.id
_entity.type
_entity.pdbx_description
1 polymer ?
#
loop_
_entity_poly.entity_id
_entity_poly.type
_entity_poly.pdbx_seq_one_letter_code
_entity_poly.pdbx_strand_id
1 'polypeptide(L)'
;MFMSKIGIQNQLTSEYGDKFSPEAAQYAIDNIKADWNENALKKAESYQKTMSMSPEAIRDQLTSEHGEQFTQEEADYAIQHLNK
;
A
#
# COMPACT_ATOMS: atom_id res chain seq x y z
N MET A 1 3.97 8.94 3.45
CA MET A 1 2.85 7.99 3.52
C MET A 1 2.85 7.26 2.19
N PHE A 2 3.06 5.94 2.18
CA PHE A 2 3.07 5.11 0.97
C PHE A 2 1.94 4.12 1.13
N MET A 3 1.04 4.05 0.16
CA MET A 3 -0.20 3.28 0.23
C MET A 3 -0.42 2.53 -1.08
N SER A 4 -1.16 1.44 -1.02
CA SER A 4 -1.69 0.77 -2.20
C SER A 4 -2.78 1.60 -2.86
N LYS A 5 -3.11 1.25 -4.10
CA LYS A 5 -4.24 1.82 -4.83
C LYS A 5 -5.56 1.69 -4.05
N ILE A 6 -5.78 0.52 -3.45
CA ILE A 6 -6.97 0.23 -2.63
C ILE A 6 -6.95 1.04 -1.33
N GLY A 7 -5.80 1.13 -0.67
CA GLY A 7 -5.63 1.92 0.55
C GLY A 7 -5.96 3.40 0.33
N ILE A 8 -5.52 3.98 -0.78
CA ILE A 8 -5.87 5.36 -1.14
C ILE A 8 -7.37 5.50 -1.39
N GLN A 9 -7.98 4.57 -2.14
CA GLN A 9 -9.42 4.60 -2.40
C GLN A 9 -10.22 4.57 -1.08
N ASN A 10 -9.87 3.63 -0.19
CA ASN A 10 -10.50 3.49 1.11
C ASN A 10 -10.32 4.75 1.98
N GLN A 11 -9.14 5.36 1.96
CA GLN A 11 -8.87 6.59 2.71
C GLN A 11 -9.73 7.77 2.21
N LEU A 12 -9.88 7.91 0.89
CA LEU A 12 -10.67 8.98 0.27
C LEU A 12 -12.16 8.84 0.58
N THR A 13 -12.68 7.61 0.59
CA THR A 13 -14.11 7.35 0.84
C THR A 13 -14.46 7.14 2.31
N SER A 14 -13.48 6.95 3.19
CA SER A 14 -13.70 6.65 4.60
C SER A 14 -14.53 7.72 5.30
N GLU A 15 -15.51 7.29 6.10
CA GLU A 15 -16.31 8.16 6.97
C GLU A 15 -15.48 8.86 8.06
N TYR A 16 -14.27 8.38 8.33
CA TYR A 16 -13.31 9.00 9.23
C TYR A 16 -12.16 9.70 8.47
N GLY A 17 -12.15 9.62 7.14
CA GLY A 17 -11.16 10.23 6.25
C GLY A 17 -11.71 11.49 5.57
N ASP A 18 -11.42 11.64 4.28
CA ASP A 18 -11.74 12.86 3.52
C ASP A 18 -13.20 12.95 3.05
N LYS A 19 -13.97 11.85 3.17
CA LYS A 19 -15.41 11.78 2.85
C LYS A 19 -15.74 12.19 1.42
N PHE A 20 -14.83 11.94 0.48
CA PHE A 20 -15.12 12.14 -0.94
C PHE A 20 -16.16 11.13 -1.41
N SER A 21 -16.91 11.51 -2.45
CA SER A 21 -17.81 10.56 -3.10
C SER A 21 -17.01 9.44 -3.77
N PRO A 22 -17.60 8.24 -3.93
CA PRO A 22 -16.94 7.14 -4.65
C PRO A 22 -16.45 7.54 -6.05
N GLU A 23 -17.19 8.42 -6.75
CA GLU A 23 -16.82 8.92 -8.07
C GLU A 23 -15.60 9.83 -8.02
N ALA A 24 -15.51 10.71 -7.01
CA ALA A 24 -14.35 11.57 -6.81
C ALA A 24 -13.09 10.76 -6.42
N ALA A 25 -13.26 9.74 -5.57
CA ALA A 25 -12.18 8.81 -5.23
C ALA A 25 -11.72 8.02 -6.45
N GLN A 26 -12.65 7.51 -7.27
CA GLN A 26 -12.32 6.81 -8.52
C GLN A 26 -11.58 7.73 -9.49
N TYR A 27 -12.04 8.97 -9.67
CA TYR A 27 -11.37 9.96 -10.51
C TYR A 27 -9.93 10.21 -10.04
N ALA A 28 -9.70 10.34 -8.73
CA ALA A 28 -8.34 10.50 -8.19
C ALA A 28 -7.47 9.28 -8.50
N ILE A 29 -8.01 8.08 -8.31
CA ILE A 29 -7.31 6.82 -8.58
C ILE A 29 -7.01 6.61 -10.07
N ASP A 30 -7.87 7.09 -10.97
CA ASP A 30 -7.65 6.97 -12.42
C ASP A 30 -6.62 7.99 -12.93
N ASN A 31 -6.45 9.11 -12.24
CA ASN A 31 -5.55 10.19 -12.64
C ASN A 31 -4.22 10.18 -11.87
N ILE A 32 -4.09 9.35 -10.83
CA ILE A 32 -2.85 9.25 -10.08
C ILE A 32 -1.78 8.56 -10.92
N LYS A 33 -0.63 9.22 -11.06
CA LYS A 33 0.57 8.62 -11.64
C LYS A 33 1.47 8.23 -10.48
N ALA A 34 1.31 7.00 -10.02
CA ALA A 34 2.10 6.43 -8.93
C ALA A 34 2.83 5.18 -9.42
N ASP A 35 4.03 4.99 -8.89
CA ASP A 35 4.71 3.71 -8.94
C ASP A 35 4.30 2.90 -7.70
N TRP A 36 3.39 1.97 -7.90
CA TRP A 36 2.84 1.17 -6.80
C TRP A 36 3.86 0.16 -6.24
N ASN A 37 4.80 -0.29 -7.09
CA ASN A 37 5.90 -1.15 -6.68
C ASN A 37 6.85 -0.39 -5.74
N GLU A 38 7.17 0.86 -6.08
CA GLU A 38 7.95 1.74 -5.19
C GLU A 38 7.22 2.01 -3.87
N ASN A 39 5.90 2.23 -3.90
CA ASN A 39 5.11 2.40 -2.68
C ASN A 39 5.17 1.15 -1.78
N ALA A 40 5.03 -0.04 -2.36
CA ALA A 40 5.12 -1.30 -1.64
C ALA A 40 6.52 -1.50 -1.04
N LEU A 41 7.58 -1.20 -1.80
CA LEU A 41 8.97 -1.27 -1.32
C LEU A 41 9.19 -0.32 -0.13
N LYS A 42 8.72 0.93 -0.22
CA LYS A 42 8.87 1.89 0.87
C LYS A 42 8.07 1.50 2.11
N LYS A 43 6.93 0.81 1.96
CA LYS A 43 6.23 0.18 3.10
C LYS A 43 7.01 -0.99 3.68
N ALA A 44 7.55 -1.87 2.84
CA ALA A 44 8.38 -2.98 3.27
C ALA A 44 9.61 -2.52 4.08
N GLU A 45 10.35 -1.54 3.56
CA GLU A 45 11.49 -0.90 4.26
C GLU A 45 11.07 -0.31 5.61
N SER A 46 9.90 0.34 5.64
CA SER A 46 9.34 0.89 6.88
C SER A 46 9.09 -0.22 7.90
N TYR A 47 8.38 -1.29 7.52
CA TYR A 47 8.07 -2.41 8.42
C TYR A 47 9.34 -3.11 8.92
N GLN A 48 10.30 -3.35 8.03
CA GLN A 48 11.59 -3.93 8.40
C GLN A 48 12.33 -3.04 9.40
N LYS A 49 12.39 -1.72 9.16
CA LYS A 49 13.15 -0.78 9.99
C LYS A 49 12.49 -0.49 11.33
N THR A 50 11.18 -0.29 11.36
CA THR A 50 10.48 0.20 12.56
C THR A 50 9.85 -0.92 13.38
N MET A 51 9.57 -2.07 12.76
CA MET A 51 8.92 -3.21 13.43
C MET A 51 9.78 -4.48 13.39
N SER A 52 10.95 -4.45 12.73
CA SER A 52 11.86 -5.60 12.62
C SER A 52 11.18 -6.88 12.12
N MET A 53 10.17 -6.71 11.25
CA MET A 53 9.41 -7.81 10.68
C MET A 53 10.28 -8.61 9.69
N SER A 54 10.04 -9.92 9.60
CA SER A 54 10.68 -10.75 8.57
C SER A 54 10.11 -10.44 7.18
N PRO A 55 10.84 -10.73 6.10
CA PRO A 55 10.34 -10.53 4.74
C PRO A 55 8.99 -11.22 4.48
N GLU A 56 8.76 -12.40 5.04
CA GLU A 56 7.50 -13.14 4.90
C GLU A 56 6.36 -12.42 5.64
N ALA A 57 6.58 -12.01 6.89
CA ALA A 57 5.58 -11.26 7.66
C ALA A 57 5.27 -9.91 7.00
N ILE A 58 6.26 -9.26 6.39
CA ILE A 58 6.05 -8.03 5.61
C ILE A 58 5.20 -8.33 4.39
N ARG A 59 5.47 -9.41 3.65
CA ARG A 59 4.66 -9.79 2.48
C ARG A 59 3.20 -9.97 2.86
N ASP A 60 2.93 -10.71 3.92
CA ASP A 60 1.57 -10.95 4.43
C ASP A 60 0.90 -9.64 4.86
N GLN A 61 1.65 -8.74 5.49
CA GLN A 61 1.13 -7.44 5.91
C GLN A 61 0.82 -6.52 4.72
N LEU A 62 1.64 -6.57 3.67
CA LEU A 62 1.43 -5.78 2.46
C LEU A 62 0.16 -6.22 1.72
N THR A 63 -0.14 -7.52 1.66
CA THR A 63 -1.29 -8.06 0.91
C THR A 63 -2.56 -8.21 1.74
N SER A 64 -2.47 -8.15 3.07
CA SER A 64 -3.61 -8.35 3.96
C SER A 64 -4.77 -7.40 3.65
N GLU A 65 -5.99 -7.94 3.64
CA GLU A 65 -7.24 -7.18 3.50
C GLU A 65 -7.45 -6.14 4.61
N HIS A 66 -6.84 -6.38 5.77
CA HIS A 66 -6.85 -5.46 6.92
C HIS A 66 -5.53 -4.69 7.07
N GLY A 67 -4.57 -4.92 6.18
CA GLY A 67 -3.26 -4.29 6.15
C GLY A 67 -3.17 -3.24 5.05
N GLU A 68 -2.12 -3.33 4.24
CA GLU A 68 -1.85 -2.32 3.22
C GLU A 68 -2.58 -2.57 1.88
N GLN A 69 -3.13 -3.76 1.66
CA GLN A 69 -3.89 -4.14 0.46
C GLN A 69 -3.16 -3.87 -0.88
N PHE A 70 -1.84 -4.01 -0.91
CA PHE A 70 -1.09 -4.12 -2.16
C PHE A 70 -1.46 -5.42 -2.89
N THR A 71 -1.28 -5.44 -4.20
CA THR A 71 -1.39 -6.68 -4.97
C THR A 71 -0.26 -7.63 -4.60
N GLN A 72 -0.45 -8.93 -4.86
CA GLN A 72 0.60 -9.92 -4.63
C GLN A 72 1.89 -9.58 -5.41
N GLU A 73 1.76 -9.08 -6.64
CA GLU A 73 2.89 -8.71 -7.48
C GLU A 73 3.69 -7.54 -6.90
N GLU A 74 3.00 -6.50 -6.39
CA GLU A 74 3.64 -5.36 -5.73
C GLU A 74 4.34 -5.76 -4.44
N ALA A 75 3.72 -6.65 -3.65
CA ALA A 75 4.33 -7.18 -2.43
C ALA A 75 5.55 -8.05 -2.74
N ASP A 76 5.46 -8.93 -3.74
CA ASP A 76 6.58 -9.78 -4.17
C ASP A 76 7.73 -8.93 -4.71
N TYR A 77 7.43 -7.89 -5.50
CA TYR A 77 8.41 -6.90 -5.94
C TYR A 77 9.10 -6.25 -4.73
N ALA A 78 8.32 -5.77 -3.75
CA ALA A 78 8.84 -5.13 -2.56
C ALA A 78 9.81 -6.05 -1.79
N ILE A 79 9.45 -7.31 -1.60
CA ILE A 79 10.31 -8.29 -0.91
C ILE A 79 11.56 -8.62 -1.72
N GLN A 80 11.46 -8.75 -3.04
CA GLN A 80 12.61 -9.01 -3.90
C GLN A 80 13.66 -7.89 -3.84
N HIS A 81 13.20 -6.65 -3.67
CA HIS A 81 14.06 -5.45 -3.63
C HIS A 81 14.34 -4.96 -2.21
N LEU A 82 13.86 -5.66 -1.18
CA LEU A 82 14.13 -5.33 0.21
C LEU A 82 15.59 -5.66 0.52
N ASN A 83 16.38 -4.64 0.87
CA ASN A 83 17.75 -4.84 1.30
C ASN A 83 17.76 -5.70 2.57
N LYS A 84 18.65 -6.70 2.62
CA LYS A 84 18.81 -7.57 3.79
C LYS A 84 19.55 -6.87 4.93
#